data_AF-A0A2P2KZX1-F1
#
_entry.id   AF-A0A2P2KZX1-F1
#
_cell.length_a   1.000
_cell.length_b   1.000
_cell.length_c   1.000
_cell.angle_alpha   90.00
_cell.angle_beta   90.00
_cell.angle_gamma   90.00
#
_symmetry.space_group_name_H-M   'P 1'
#
loop_
_entity.id
_entity.type
_entity.pdbx_description
1 polymer ?
#
loop_
_entity_poly.entity_id
_entity_poly.type
_entity_poly.pdbx_seq_one_letter_code
_entity_poly.pdbx_strand_id
1 'polypeptide(L)'
;MANSYYKALDAISVSEIQALGIPPAVAEKLHKDVADILTAVASPADTWAHISKRVLHPDLPFPFHQMMYYGCFKDFGPDPPAWLPDPDSARLTNVGQLLERRGKELLGSKYSDPITCFSDFQEFSVANPEVYWKTVLDELSISFSVPPECILRENPSYPGGQWFPGACVNPAKNCLGLSCKRALNDEVIKWRDEGNDDSPVSSMTLEELRKEIWLVAYALDTLGLDRGSSIAIDMPMNVKSVVIYLAIVLAGYVVVSIADSFAPSEISTRLKISAARAIFTQDLIIRGDRIIPLYSRVVDAQAPVAIVMSAKGSNLNMKLRDGDISWHDFLDRVKNLRGQEFAAVDQSVEGFTNILFSSGTTGNLGFRVVAVKLH
;
A
#
# COMPACT_ATOMS: atom_id res chain seq x y z
N MET A 1 -7.65 -34.14 7.79
CA MET A 1 -7.51 -35.60 8.04
C MET A 1 -6.54 -35.96 9.17
N ALA A 2 -5.67 -35.06 9.67
CA ALA A 2 -4.74 -35.39 10.76
C ALA A 2 -5.40 -35.44 12.17
N ASN A 3 -6.50 -34.71 12.40
CA ASN A 3 -7.09 -34.50 13.73
C ASN A 3 -7.68 -35.80 14.36
N SER A 4 -8.03 -36.81 13.57
CA SER A 4 -8.63 -38.06 14.06
C SER A 4 -7.67 -39.00 14.82
N TYR A 5 -6.36 -38.77 14.70
CA TYR A 5 -5.33 -39.62 15.32
C TYR A 5 -4.86 -39.12 16.69
N TYR A 6 -5.23 -37.90 17.09
CA TYR A 6 -4.74 -37.26 18.31
C TYR A 6 -5.80 -37.26 19.42
N LYS A 7 -5.34 -37.40 20.67
CA LYS A 7 -6.16 -37.30 21.88
C LYS A 7 -6.36 -35.83 22.27
N ALA A 8 -7.46 -35.52 22.96
CA ALA A 8 -7.59 -34.23 23.61
C ALA A 8 -6.49 -34.10 24.67
N LEU A 9 -6.06 -32.88 24.97
CA LEU A 9 -4.92 -32.63 25.88
C LEU A 9 -5.10 -33.27 27.26
N ASP A 10 -6.33 -33.30 27.78
CA ASP A 10 -6.70 -33.89 29.08
C ASP A 10 -6.65 -35.42 29.10
N ALA A 11 -6.62 -36.06 27.93
CA ALA A 11 -6.57 -37.52 27.78
C ALA A 11 -5.17 -38.06 27.42
N ILE A 12 -4.16 -37.18 27.28
CA ILE A 12 -2.77 -37.56 27.02
C ILE A 12 -2.12 -37.97 28.34
N SER A 13 -1.52 -39.16 28.41
CA SER A 13 -0.81 -39.62 29.60
C SER A 13 0.70 -39.36 29.55
N VAL A 14 1.36 -39.35 30.72
CA VAL A 14 2.83 -39.24 30.83
C VAL A 14 3.55 -40.32 30.00
N SER A 15 3.04 -41.55 29.98
CA SER A 15 3.64 -42.64 29.20
C SER A 15 3.59 -42.40 27.69
N GLU A 16 2.57 -41.68 27.19
CA GLU A 16 2.45 -41.33 25.77
C GLU A 16 3.46 -40.24 25.38
N ILE A 17 3.73 -39.29 26.29
CA ILE A 17 4.79 -38.29 26.10
C ILE A 17 6.17 -38.96 26.08
N GLN A 18 6.41 -39.92 27.00
CA GLN A 18 7.65 -40.69 27.04
C GLN A 18 7.87 -41.53 25.77
N ALA A 19 6.80 -42.07 25.19
CA ALA A 19 6.86 -42.85 23.95
C ALA A 19 7.38 -42.04 22.74
N LEU A 20 7.39 -40.70 22.82
CA LEU A 20 7.98 -39.82 21.81
C LEU A 20 9.49 -39.63 21.96
N GLY A 21 10.13 -40.33 22.91
CA GLY A 21 11.57 -40.23 23.18
C GLY A 21 11.94 -39.13 24.19
N ILE A 22 10.96 -38.60 24.93
CA ILE A 22 11.18 -37.57 25.97
C ILE A 22 11.55 -38.27 27.30
N PRO A 23 12.62 -37.84 28.01
CA PRO A 23 13.04 -38.45 29.27
C PRO A 23 11.93 -38.41 30.35
N PRO A 24 11.83 -39.42 31.24
CA PRO A 24 10.74 -39.53 32.20
C PRO A 24 10.48 -38.29 33.05
N ALA A 25 11.54 -37.71 33.65
CA ALA A 25 11.41 -36.51 34.48
C ALA A 25 10.95 -35.27 33.69
N VAL A 26 11.33 -35.17 32.42
CA VAL A 26 10.89 -34.08 31.53
C VAL A 26 9.43 -34.29 31.11
N ALA A 27 9.05 -35.53 30.79
CA ALA A 27 7.68 -35.88 30.43
C ALA A 27 6.68 -35.61 31.58
N GLU A 28 7.04 -35.96 32.82
CA GLU A 28 6.23 -35.65 34.01
C GLU A 28 6.03 -34.14 34.20
N LYS A 29 7.10 -33.36 34.02
CA LYS A 29 7.04 -31.90 34.08
C LYS A 29 6.15 -31.33 32.99
N LEU A 30 6.36 -31.71 31.73
CA LEU A 30 5.56 -31.23 30.59
C LEU A 30 4.07 -31.56 30.75
N HIS A 31 3.75 -32.79 31.19
CA HIS A 31 2.38 -33.19 31.48
C HIS A 31 1.74 -32.32 32.56
N LYS A 32 2.48 -32.03 33.64
CA LYS A 32 2.01 -31.14 34.70
C LYS A 32 1.79 -29.72 34.20
N ASP A 33 2.76 -29.17 33.46
CA ASP A 33 2.68 -27.80 32.92
C ASP A 33 1.46 -27.65 31.99
N VAL A 34 1.16 -28.67 31.17
CA VAL A 34 -0.04 -28.69 30.31
C VAL A 34 -1.32 -28.79 31.14
N ALA A 35 -1.37 -29.65 32.16
CA ALA A 35 -2.53 -29.77 33.05
C ALA A 35 -2.81 -28.46 33.80
N ASP A 36 -1.77 -27.79 34.30
CA ASP A 36 -1.89 -26.50 34.98
C ASP A 36 -2.45 -25.43 34.01
N ILE A 37 -2.02 -25.41 32.75
CA ILE A 37 -2.58 -24.53 31.70
C ILE A 37 -4.07 -24.83 31.49
N LEU A 38 -4.46 -26.10 31.30
CA LEU A 38 -5.86 -26.48 31.06
C LEU A 38 -6.80 -26.05 32.20
N THR A 39 -6.33 -26.01 33.44
CA THR A 39 -7.12 -25.52 34.57
C THR A 39 -7.22 -23.99 34.62
N ALA A 40 -6.28 -23.27 34.01
CA ALA A 40 -6.16 -21.82 34.11
C ALA A 40 -6.88 -21.07 32.97
N VAL A 41 -7.06 -21.68 31.81
CA VAL A 41 -7.65 -21.02 30.62
C VAL A 41 -8.83 -21.80 30.05
N ALA A 42 -9.81 -21.06 29.53
CA ALA A 42 -11.09 -21.63 29.11
C ALA A 42 -11.21 -21.89 27.59
N SER A 43 -10.37 -21.26 26.76
CA SER A 43 -10.47 -21.37 25.30
C SER A 43 -9.30 -22.18 24.69
N PRO A 44 -9.52 -22.95 23.60
CA PRO A 44 -8.44 -23.61 22.86
C PRO A 44 -7.38 -22.63 22.33
N ALA A 45 -7.78 -21.42 21.93
CA ALA A 45 -6.86 -20.39 21.47
C ALA A 45 -5.88 -19.95 22.57
N ASP A 46 -6.40 -19.65 23.76
CA ASP A 46 -5.58 -19.25 24.91
C ASP A 46 -4.70 -20.43 25.38
N THR A 47 -5.26 -21.63 25.38
CA THR A 47 -4.53 -22.87 25.71
C THR A 47 -3.33 -23.05 24.80
N TRP A 48 -3.53 -22.92 23.48
CA TRP A 48 -2.44 -23.00 22.52
C TRP A 48 -1.41 -21.88 22.68
N ALA A 49 -1.84 -20.64 22.97
CA ALA A 49 -0.94 -19.52 23.21
C ALA A 49 -0.03 -19.77 24.43
N HIS A 50 -0.56 -20.38 25.50
CA HIS A 50 0.24 -20.76 26.67
C HIS A 50 1.17 -21.93 26.39
N ILE A 51 0.69 -22.98 25.72
CA ILE A 51 1.51 -24.15 25.36
C ILE A 51 2.68 -23.74 24.45
N SER A 52 2.41 -22.98 23.39
CA SER A 52 3.43 -22.55 22.43
C SER A 52 4.50 -21.64 23.06
N LYS A 53 4.13 -20.78 24.02
CA LYS A 53 5.07 -19.86 24.68
C LYS A 53 5.82 -20.48 25.88
N ARG A 54 5.21 -21.44 26.60
CA ARG A 54 5.73 -21.91 27.90
C ARG A 54 6.15 -23.38 27.93
N VAL A 55 5.59 -24.20 27.05
CA VAL A 55 5.80 -25.66 27.05
C VAL A 55 6.68 -26.08 25.87
N LEU A 56 6.42 -25.55 24.69
CA LEU A 56 7.15 -25.92 23.48
C LEU A 56 8.53 -25.24 23.40
N HIS A 57 9.57 -26.01 23.07
CA HIS A 57 10.90 -25.52 22.73
C HIS A 57 11.52 -26.32 21.57
N PRO A 58 12.49 -25.75 20.83
CA PRO A 58 13.05 -26.39 19.64
C PRO A 58 13.68 -27.77 19.87
N ASP A 59 14.16 -28.06 21.09
CA ASP A 59 14.79 -29.35 21.42
C ASP A 59 13.77 -30.48 21.67
N LEU A 60 12.47 -30.19 21.76
CA LEU A 60 11.45 -31.24 21.87
C LEU A 60 11.19 -31.91 20.52
N PRO A 61 10.97 -33.24 20.49
CA PRO A 61 10.65 -33.96 19.26
C PRO A 61 9.45 -33.36 18.54
N PHE A 62 9.53 -33.17 17.22
CA PHE A 62 8.42 -32.64 16.41
C PHE A 62 7.07 -33.37 16.62
N PRO A 63 7.02 -34.72 16.80
CA PRO A 63 5.78 -35.41 17.14
C PRO A 63 5.10 -34.90 18.42
N PHE A 64 5.86 -34.38 19.40
CA PHE A 64 5.30 -33.78 20.61
C PHE A 64 4.63 -32.44 20.31
N HIS A 65 5.24 -31.61 19.46
CA HIS A 65 4.61 -30.36 18.99
C HIS A 65 3.29 -30.64 18.28
N GLN A 66 3.25 -31.66 17.42
CA GLN A 66 2.01 -32.10 16.75
C GLN A 66 0.97 -32.62 17.75
N MET A 67 1.40 -33.44 18.72
CA MET A 67 0.53 -33.97 19.77
C MET A 67 -0.13 -32.84 20.57
N MET A 68 0.63 -31.82 20.96
CA MET A 68 0.09 -30.66 21.67
C MET A 68 -0.85 -29.83 20.80
N TYR A 69 -0.49 -29.57 19.54
CA TYR A 69 -1.30 -28.76 18.63
C TYR A 69 -2.64 -29.40 18.30
N TYR A 70 -2.63 -30.64 17.79
CA TYR A 70 -3.86 -31.34 17.42
C TYR A 70 -4.67 -31.76 18.64
N GLY A 71 -4.03 -32.01 19.79
CA GLY A 71 -4.76 -32.23 21.03
C GLY A 71 -5.49 -30.98 21.52
N CYS A 72 -4.89 -29.80 21.34
CA CYS A 72 -5.49 -28.52 21.70
C CYS A 72 -6.70 -28.18 20.82
N PHE A 73 -6.60 -28.44 19.51
CA PHE A 73 -7.63 -28.13 18.52
C PHE A 73 -8.43 -29.36 18.07
N LYS A 74 -8.53 -30.38 18.91
CA LYS A 74 -9.20 -31.65 18.56
C LYS A 74 -10.64 -31.43 18.07
N ASP A 75 -11.35 -30.53 18.72
CA ASP A 75 -12.76 -30.23 18.44
C ASP A 75 -12.97 -29.01 17.52
N PHE A 76 -11.89 -28.45 16.97
CA PHE A 76 -11.95 -27.24 16.12
C PHE A 76 -12.44 -27.52 14.68
N GLY A 77 -12.59 -28.80 14.30
CA GLY A 77 -12.99 -29.22 12.96
C GLY A 77 -11.80 -29.70 12.10
N PRO A 78 -11.97 -29.78 10.76
CA PRO A 78 -10.97 -30.40 9.89
C PRO A 78 -9.68 -29.59 9.73
N ASP A 79 -9.77 -28.27 9.90
CA ASP A 79 -8.71 -27.30 9.61
C ASP A 79 -8.45 -26.38 10.83
N PRO A 80 -7.65 -26.84 11.82
CA PRO A 80 -7.26 -26.02 12.96
C PRO A 80 -6.37 -24.84 12.53
N PRO A 81 -6.38 -23.72 13.29
CA PRO A 81 -5.71 -22.49 12.88
C PRO A 81 -4.19 -22.61 13.01
N ALA A 82 -3.49 -22.52 11.88
CA ALA A 82 -2.02 -22.61 11.85
C ALA A 82 -1.32 -21.48 12.63
N TRP A 83 -2.00 -20.34 12.79
CA TRP A 83 -1.53 -19.20 13.57
C TRP A 83 -2.74 -18.45 14.12
N LEU A 84 -2.59 -17.92 15.34
CA LEU A 84 -3.57 -17.04 15.96
C LEU A 84 -2.87 -15.74 16.38
N PRO A 85 -3.50 -14.58 16.15
CA PRO A 85 -2.95 -13.32 16.62
C PRO A 85 -2.95 -13.29 18.15
N ASP A 86 -1.83 -12.84 18.71
CA ASP A 86 -1.71 -12.54 20.12
C ASP A 86 -2.66 -11.36 20.48
N PRO A 87 -3.50 -11.48 21.53
CA PRO A 87 -4.49 -10.45 21.85
C PRO A 87 -3.89 -9.06 22.14
N ASP A 88 -2.74 -9.00 22.81
CA ASP A 88 -2.07 -7.73 23.09
C ASP A 88 -1.55 -7.10 21.79
N SER A 89 -0.95 -7.92 20.93
CA SER A 89 -0.50 -7.50 19.60
C SER A 89 -1.66 -7.02 18.73
N ALA A 90 -2.81 -7.69 18.77
CA ALA A 90 -4.01 -7.30 18.03
C ALA A 90 -4.50 -5.90 18.43
N ARG A 91 -4.51 -5.57 19.73
CA ARG A 91 -4.87 -4.23 20.25
C ARG A 91 -3.93 -3.13 19.76
N LEU A 92 -2.67 -3.47 19.46
CA LEU A 92 -1.67 -2.51 18.98
C LEU A 92 -1.79 -2.22 17.48
N THR A 93 -2.51 -3.04 16.71
CA THR A 93 -2.74 -2.79 15.27
C THR A 93 -3.57 -1.52 15.07
N ASN A 94 -3.51 -0.90 13.88
CA ASN A 94 -4.32 0.29 13.59
C ASN A 94 -5.83 0.05 13.78
N VAL A 95 -6.34 -1.10 13.32
CA VAL A 95 -7.74 -1.49 13.50
C VAL A 95 -8.05 -1.81 14.97
N GLY A 96 -7.13 -2.51 15.65
CA GLY A 96 -7.27 -2.79 17.08
C GLY A 96 -7.34 -1.53 17.92
N GLN A 97 -6.45 -0.57 17.69
CA GLN A 97 -6.47 0.71 18.39
C GLN A 97 -7.75 1.52 18.10
N LEU A 98 -8.26 1.47 16.87
CA LEU A 98 -9.55 2.06 16.52
C LEU A 98 -10.69 1.41 17.31
N LEU A 99 -10.73 0.08 17.36
CA LEU A 99 -11.75 -0.67 18.08
C LEU A 99 -11.64 -0.50 19.61
N GLU A 100 -10.44 -0.40 20.16
CA GLU A 100 -10.25 -0.10 21.58
C GLU A 100 -10.79 1.30 21.94
N ARG A 101 -10.62 2.29 21.05
CA ARG A 101 -11.14 3.66 21.26
C ARG A 101 -12.64 3.79 21.00
N ARG A 102 -13.13 3.18 19.93
CA ARG A 102 -14.47 3.44 19.37
C ARG A 102 -15.35 2.20 19.25
N GLY A 103 -14.87 1.01 19.60
CA GLY A 103 -15.63 -0.24 19.47
C GLY A 103 -16.95 -0.22 20.23
N LYS A 104 -16.98 0.37 21.44
CA LYS A 104 -18.23 0.56 22.21
C LYS A 104 -19.19 1.55 21.56
N GLU A 105 -18.68 2.58 20.88
CA GLU A 105 -19.50 3.54 20.13
C GLU A 105 -20.11 2.87 18.89
N LEU A 106 -19.31 2.07 18.17
CA LEU A 106 -19.68 1.48 16.89
C LEU A 106 -20.54 0.20 17.05
N LEU A 107 -20.21 -0.66 18.03
CA LEU A 107 -20.83 -1.97 18.22
C LEU A 107 -21.64 -2.07 19.52
N GLY A 108 -21.69 -1.01 20.34
CA GLY A 108 -22.45 -0.98 21.58
C GLY A 108 -21.94 -2.00 22.62
N SER A 109 -22.88 -2.66 23.29
CA SER A 109 -22.57 -3.67 24.32
C SER A 109 -22.00 -4.98 23.76
N LYS A 110 -22.02 -5.18 22.44
CA LYS A 110 -21.42 -6.35 21.81
C LYS A 110 -19.89 -6.30 21.79
N TYR A 111 -19.30 -5.12 21.92
CA TYR A 111 -17.84 -4.98 21.87
C TYR A 111 -17.17 -5.55 23.13
N SER A 112 -16.32 -6.56 22.94
CA SER A 112 -15.43 -7.12 23.97
C SER A 112 -13.96 -6.86 23.68
N ASP A 113 -13.48 -7.29 22.51
CA ASP A 113 -12.08 -7.14 22.09
C ASP A 113 -11.95 -7.11 20.56
N PRO A 114 -10.81 -6.64 20.01
CA PRO A 114 -10.66 -6.49 18.57
C PRO A 114 -10.72 -7.79 17.77
N ILE A 115 -10.31 -8.93 18.34
CA ILE A 115 -10.25 -10.20 17.62
C ILE A 115 -11.67 -10.76 17.49
N THR A 116 -12.37 -10.91 18.62
CA THR A 116 -13.69 -11.53 18.64
C THR A 116 -14.74 -10.68 17.92
N CYS A 117 -14.63 -9.35 18.03
CA CYS A 117 -15.58 -8.42 17.41
C CYS A 117 -15.19 -7.99 15.99
N PHE A 118 -14.12 -8.53 15.38
CA PHE A 118 -13.71 -8.13 14.03
C PHE A 118 -14.82 -8.41 12.99
N SER A 119 -15.50 -9.55 13.12
CA SER A 119 -16.61 -9.91 12.22
C SER A 119 -17.80 -8.95 12.39
N ASP A 120 -18.18 -8.63 13.64
CA ASP A 120 -19.22 -7.64 13.92
C ASP A 120 -18.85 -6.26 13.36
N PHE A 121 -17.58 -5.87 13.45
CA PHE A 121 -17.08 -4.61 12.87
C PHE A 121 -17.13 -4.63 11.34
N GLN A 122 -16.81 -5.75 10.70
CA GLN A 122 -16.94 -5.92 9.26
C GLN A 122 -18.41 -5.78 8.84
N GLU A 123 -19.34 -6.47 9.50
CA GLU A 123 -20.77 -6.35 9.25
C GLU A 123 -21.27 -4.92 9.44
N PHE A 124 -20.82 -4.25 10.50
CA PHE A 124 -21.11 -2.84 10.75
C PHE A 124 -20.64 -1.95 9.62
N SER A 125 -19.44 -2.16 9.07
CA SER A 125 -18.89 -1.33 7.99
C SER A 125 -19.73 -1.37 6.70
N VAL A 126 -20.33 -2.53 6.41
CA VAL A 126 -21.23 -2.73 5.26
C VAL A 126 -22.60 -2.13 5.52
N ALA A 127 -23.15 -2.32 6.73
CA ALA A 127 -24.48 -1.85 7.08
C ALA A 127 -24.55 -0.33 7.33
N ASN A 128 -23.43 0.29 7.74
CA ASN A 128 -23.37 1.70 8.15
C ASN A 128 -22.24 2.46 7.44
N PRO A 129 -22.24 2.53 6.10
CA PRO A 129 -21.13 3.14 5.34
C PRO A 129 -20.92 4.61 5.71
N GLU A 130 -22.00 5.35 6.00
CA GLU A 130 -21.92 6.76 6.39
C GLU A 130 -21.10 6.97 7.67
N VAL A 131 -21.32 6.14 8.70
CA VAL A 131 -20.60 6.24 9.98
C VAL A 131 -19.19 5.68 9.85
N TYR A 132 -19.05 4.54 9.18
CA TYR A 132 -17.78 3.86 9.00
C TYR A 132 -16.78 4.72 8.21
N TRP A 133 -17.15 5.24 7.05
CA TRP A 133 -16.20 5.99 6.23
C TRP A 133 -15.87 7.36 6.81
N LYS A 134 -16.80 8.03 7.48
CA LYS A 134 -16.48 9.24 8.27
C LYS A 134 -15.40 8.93 9.31
N THR A 135 -15.58 7.84 10.05
CA THR A 135 -14.60 7.36 11.03
C THR A 135 -13.24 7.09 10.40
N VAL A 136 -13.20 6.41 9.25
CA VAL A 136 -11.95 6.12 8.54
C VAL A 136 -11.27 7.39 8.04
N LEU A 137 -12.01 8.33 7.45
CA LEU A 137 -11.47 9.60 6.95
C LEU A 137 -10.86 10.44 8.09
N ASP A 138 -11.52 10.49 9.25
CA ASP A 138 -11.02 11.18 10.44
C ASP A 138 -9.72 10.53 10.96
N GLU A 139 -9.70 9.20 11.07
CA GLU A 139 -8.54 8.43 11.54
C GLU A 139 -7.33 8.55 10.59
N LEU A 140 -7.59 8.65 9.29
CA LEU A 140 -6.58 8.91 8.26
C LEU A 140 -6.22 10.40 8.14
N SER A 141 -6.94 11.29 8.86
CA SER A 141 -6.78 12.75 8.80
C SER A 141 -6.89 13.29 7.37
N ILE A 142 -7.83 12.76 6.59
CA ILE A 142 -8.09 13.22 5.21
C ILE A 142 -8.80 14.56 5.26
N SER A 143 -8.20 15.55 4.58
CA SER A 143 -8.73 16.90 4.46
C SER A 143 -9.31 17.12 3.07
N PHE A 144 -10.54 17.61 3.05
CA PHE A 144 -11.24 18.11 1.87
C PHE A 144 -11.23 19.64 1.90
N SER A 145 -11.07 20.28 0.75
CA SER A 145 -11.27 21.73 0.64
C SER A 145 -12.75 22.10 0.59
N VAL A 146 -13.57 21.22 0.01
CA VAL A 146 -15.03 21.24 0.13
C VAL A 146 -15.45 19.88 0.66
N PRO A 147 -16.05 19.79 1.87
CA PRO A 147 -16.45 18.50 2.44
C PRO A 147 -17.58 17.85 1.64
N PRO A 148 -17.69 16.51 1.65
CA PRO A 148 -18.77 15.80 0.99
C PRO A 148 -20.14 16.10 1.63
N GLU A 149 -21.19 16.13 0.81
CA GLU A 149 -22.57 16.26 1.27
C GLU A 149 -23.02 15.01 2.07
N CYS A 150 -22.57 13.83 1.63
CA CYS A 150 -22.72 12.53 2.30
C CYS A 150 -21.60 11.58 1.83
N ILE A 151 -21.41 10.42 2.45
CA ILE A 151 -20.38 9.45 2.03
C ILE A 151 -20.78 8.76 0.73
N LEU A 152 -22.01 8.27 0.66
CA LEU A 152 -22.50 7.51 -0.48
C LEU A 152 -23.93 7.93 -0.81
N ARG A 153 -24.15 8.34 -2.05
CA ARG A 153 -25.47 8.60 -2.61
C ARG A 153 -25.83 7.51 -3.60
N GLU A 154 -26.96 6.86 -3.40
CA GLU A 154 -27.49 5.92 -4.40
C GLU A 154 -27.78 6.65 -5.71
N ASN A 155 -27.31 6.06 -6.81
CA ASN A 155 -27.56 6.60 -8.14
C ASN A 155 -27.70 5.44 -9.14
N PRO A 156 -28.90 5.21 -9.71
CA PRO A 156 -29.12 4.11 -10.66
C PRO A 156 -28.24 4.15 -11.91
N SER A 157 -27.74 5.34 -12.28
CA SER A 157 -26.84 5.52 -13.44
C SER A 157 -25.39 5.14 -13.15
N TYR A 158 -25.03 4.94 -11.88
CA TYR A 158 -23.68 4.58 -11.44
C TYR A 158 -23.75 3.30 -10.61
N PRO A 159 -23.42 2.13 -11.18
CA PRO A 159 -23.34 0.89 -10.41
C PRO A 159 -22.39 1.07 -9.22
N GLY A 160 -22.91 0.95 -7.99
CA GLY A 160 -22.17 1.19 -6.75
C GLY A 160 -22.34 2.59 -6.12
N GLY A 161 -23.18 3.46 -6.71
CA GLY A 161 -23.50 4.79 -6.18
C GLY A 161 -22.44 5.87 -6.47
N GLN A 162 -22.73 7.09 -6.03
CA GLN A 162 -21.85 8.25 -6.10
C GLN A 162 -21.20 8.48 -4.74
N TRP A 163 -19.88 8.33 -4.67
CA TRP A 163 -19.11 8.51 -3.44
C TRP A 163 -18.67 9.97 -3.27
N PHE A 164 -18.77 10.46 -2.04
CA PHE A 164 -18.38 11.81 -1.61
C PHE A 164 -18.95 12.96 -2.47
N PRO A 165 -20.24 12.94 -2.87
CA PRO A 165 -20.82 13.96 -3.75
C PRO A 165 -20.55 15.38 -3.25
N GLY A 166 -20.19 16.27 -4.19
CA GLY A 166 -19.91 17.68 -3.94
C GLY A 166 -18.52 17.95 -3.35
N ALA A 167 -17.76 16.92 -2.95
CA ALA A 167 -16.46 17.12 -2.33
C ALA A 167 -15.37 17.55 -3.33
N CYS A 168 -14.45 18.38 -2.83
CA CYS A 168 -13.21 18.73 -3.51
C CYS A 168 -12.00 18.37 -2.64
N VAL A 169 -10.99 17.77 -3.26
CA VAL A 169 -9.80 17.26 -2.59
C VAL A 169 -8.60 17.26 -3.54
N ASN A 170 -7.40 17.32 -2.97
CA ASN A 170 -6.17 16.95 -3.65
C ASN A 170 -5.46 15.83 -2.85
N PRO A 171 -5.32 14.60 -3.38
CA PRO A 171 -4.67 13.51 -2.66
C PRO A 171 -3.19 13.77 -2.40
N ALA A 172 -2.47 14.39 -3.34
CA ALA A 172 -1.06 14.72 -3.14
C ALA A 172 -0.90 15.71 -1.99
N LYS A 173 -1.82 16.69 -1.84
CA LYS A 173 -1.86 17.59 -0.68
C LYS A 173 -2.05 16.81 0.64
N ASN A 174 -2.93 15.81 0.67
CA ASN A 174 -3.10 14.93 1.84
C ASN A 174 -1.85 14.08 2.13
N CYS A 175 -1.21 13.53 1.09
CA CYS A 175 0.06 12.81 1.22
C CYS A 175 1.19 13.69 1.77
N LEU A 176 1.16 14.99 1.47
CA LEU A 176 2.18 15.93 1.91
C LEU A 176 1.85 16.61 3.22
N GLY A 177 0.61 16.56 3.71
CA GLY A 177 0.14 17.26 4.91
C GLY A 177 0.87 16.88 6.21
N LEU A 178 0.89 17.80 7.17
CA LEU A 178 1.36 17.53 8.53
C LEU A 178 0.22 16.91 9.34
N SER A 179 0.56 16.10 10.34
CA SER A 179 -0.41 15.55 11.30
C SER A 179 0.26 15.36 12.66
N CYS A 180 -0.51 14.95 13.67
CA CYS A 180 0.05 14.57 14.97
C CYS A 180 1.05 13.39 14.88
N LYS A 181 1.02 12.64 13.77
CA LYS A 181 1.92 11.50 13.50
C LYS A 181 2.96 11.79 12.41
N ARG A 182 3.00 13.01 11.85
CA ARG A 182 3.88 13.35 10.73
C ARG A 182 4.39 14.79 10.82
N ALA A 183 5.71 14.92 10.94
CA ALA A 183 6.46 16.17 10.97
C ALA A 183 7.32 16.37 9.70
N LEU A 184 7.87 17.57 9.52
CA LEU A 184 8.67 17.93 8.34
C LEU A 184 9.99 17.16 8.24
N ASN A 185 10.60 16.84 9.39
CA ASN A 185 11.88 16.14 9.49
C ASN A 185 11.75 14.61 9.46
N ASP A 186 10.53 14.08 9.36
CA ASP A 186 10.32 12.63 9.26
C ASP A 186 10.83 12.13 7.91
N GLU A 187 11.53 10.99 7.92
CA GLU A 187 11.92 10.28 6.71
C GLU A 187 10.68 9.64 6.07
N VAL A 188 10.36 10.04 4.84
CA VAL A 188 9.13 9.59 4.12
C VAL A 188 9.41 8.77 2.88
N ILE A 189 10.62 8.87 2.32
CA ILE A 189 11.08 8.01 1.23
C ILE A 189 12.43 7.41 1.62
N LYS A 190 12.56 6.10 1.41
CA LYS A 190 13.82 5.37 1.46
C LYS A 190 14.02 4.65 0.15
N TRP A 191 15.20 4.76 -0.44
CA TRP A 191 15.50 4.13 -1.71
C TRP A 191 16.96 3.73 -1.80
N ARG A 192 17.23 2.92 -2.81
CA ARG A 192 18.57 2.57 -3.26
C ARG A 192 18.57 2.61 -4.77
N ASP A 193 19.58 3.23 -5.35
CA ASP A 193 19.73 3.26 -6.79
C ASP A 193 20.25 1.92 -7.31
N GLU A 194 19.82 1.53 -8.51
CA GLU A 194 20.29 0.30 -9.16
C GLU A 194 21.82 0.30 -9.27
N GLY A 195 22.45 -0.82 -8.92
CA GLY A 195 23.91 -0.98 -8.93
C GLY A 195 24.61 -0.50 -7.65
N ASN A 196 23.87 0.06 -6.68
CA ASN A 196 24.41 0.51 -5.40
C ASN A 196 23.98 -0.42 -4.24
N ASP A 197 23.87 -1.73 -4.49
CA ASP A 197 23.38 -2.75 -3.52
C ASP A 197 24.13 -2.74 -2.18
N ASP A 198 25.44 -2.49 -2.24
CA ASP A 198 26.31 -2.42 -1.06
C ASP A 198 26.40 -1.02 -0.43
N SER A 199 25.74 -0.02 -1.01
CA SER A 199 25.74 1.35 -0.48
C SER A 199 24.67 1.54 0.60
N PRO A 200 24.86 2.52 1.52
CA PRO A 200 23.84 2.91 2.47
C PRO A 200 22.52 3.26 1.78
N VAL A 201 21.41 2.88 2.40
CA VAL A 201 20.06 3.27 1.94
C VAL A 201 19.94 4.79 2.01
N SER A 202 19.55 5.40 0.90
CA SER A 202 19.26 6.83 0.86
C SER A 202 17.90 7.12 1.47
N SER A 203 17.74 8.29 2.08
CA SER A 203 16.48 8.75 2.65
C SER A 203 16.19 10.20 2.27
N MET A 204 14.90 10.54 2.31
CA MET A 204 14.40 11.89 2.04
C MET A 204 13.32 12.22 3.06
N THR A 205 13.47 13.39 3.66
CA THR A 205 12.52 13.94 4.63
C THR A 205 11.27 14.49 3.94
N LEU A 206 10.18 14.68 4.69
CA LEU A 206 8.96 15.30 4.17
C LEU A 206 9.21 16.72 3.65
N GLU A 207 10.08 17.48 4.32
CA GLU A 207 10.47 18.83 3.88
C GLU A 207 11.14 18.82 2.51
N GLU A 208 12.11 17.93 2.31
CA GLU A 208 12.81 17.78 1.04
C GLU A 208 11.88 17.30 -0.06
N LEU A 209 11.01 16.32 0.24
CA LEU A 209 10.01 15.82 -0.69
C LEU A 209 9.07 16.93 -1.16
N ARG A 210 8.57 17.76 -0.25
CA ARG A 210 7.72 18.91 -0.57
C ARG A 210 8.43 19.89 -1.50
N LYS A 211 9.66 20.27 -1.19
CA LYS A 211 10.45 21.23 -2.00
C LYS A 211 10.65 20.72 -3.43
N GLU A 212 10.97 19.44 -3.59
CA GLU A 212 11.14 18.81 -4.91
C GLU A 212 9.81 18.77 -5.68
N ILE A 213 8.72 18.34 -5.04
CA ILE A 213 7.39 18.26 -5.66
C ILE A 213 6.90 19.64 -6.09
N TRP A 214 7.03 20.66 -5.23
CA TRP A 214 6.60 22.02 -5.53
C TRP A 214 7.36 22.61 -6.71
N LEU A 215 8.68 22.39 -6.78
CA LEU A 215 9.48 22.85 -7.90
C LEU A 215 9.03 22.20 -9.23
N VAL A 216 8.78 20.89 -9.22
CA VAL A 216 8.25 20.18 -10.41
C VAL A 216 6.85 20.68 -10.77
N ALA A 217 5.98 20.92 -9.78
CA ALA A 217 4.64 21.46 -10.01
C ALA A 217 4.68 22.85 -10.66
N TYR A 218 5.55 23.74 -10.20
CA TYR A 218 5.79 25.04 -10.86
C TYR A 218 6.33 24.86 -12.29
N ALA A 219 7.25 23.93 -12.50
CA ALA A 219 7.79 23.66 -13.83
C ALA A 219 6.71 23.14 -14.81
N LEU A 220 5.78 22.32 -14.33
CA LEU A 220 4.62 21.85 -15.12
C LEU A 220 3.75 23.00 -15.61
N ASP A 221 3.53 24.04 -14.80
CA ASP A 221 2.73 25.20 -15.19
C ASP A 221 3.34 25.96 -16.37
N THR A 222 4.67 25.88 -16.54
CA THR A 222 5.37 26.49 -17.69
C THR A 222 5.13 25.77 -19.02
N LEU A 223 4.53 24.57 -18.99
CA LEU A 223 4.16 23.82 -20.20
C LEU A 223 2.89 24.37 -20.87
N GLY A 224 2.11 25.20 -20.16
CA GLY A 224 0.89 25.80 -20.70
C GLY A 224 -0.23 24.79 -21.00
N LEU A 225 -0.27 23.68 -20.27
CA LEU A 225 -1.31 22.65 -20.41
C LEU A 225 -2.54 23.04 -19.59
N ASP A 226 -3.73 22.71 -20.11
CA ASP A 226 -4.98 22.87 -19.35
C ASP A 226 -4.99 21.92 -18.15
N ARG A 227 -5.52 22.37 -17.00
CA ARG A 227 -5.73 21.50 -15.84
C ARG A 227 -6.61 20.31 -16.22
N GLY A 228 -6.32 19.13 -15.67
CA GLY A 228 -6.95 17.87 -16.09
C GLY A 228 -6.35 17.25 -17.36
N SER A 229 -5.37 17.90 -18.01
CA SER A 229 -4.59 17.25 -19.06
C SER A 229 -3.84 16.03 -18.50
N SER A 230 -3.73 14.99 -19.34
CA SER A 230 -3.00 13.78 -18.99
C SER A 230 -1.51 13.90 -19.31
N ILE A 231 -0.67 13.49 -18.37
CA ILE A 231 0.80 13.51 -18.48
C ILE A 231 1.31 12.11 -18.19
N ALA A 232 2.03 11.54 -19.15
CA ALA A 232 2.56 10.20 -19.02
C ALA A 232 3.86 10.16 -18.23
N ILE A 233 4.08 9.04 -17.54
CA ILE A 233 5.35 8.68 -16.93
C ILE A 233 5.75 7.33 -17.52
N ASP A 234 6.86 7.32 -18.24
CA ASP A 234 7.52 6.14 -18.77
C ASP A 234 8.97 6.12 -18.26
N MET A 235 9.12 5.69 -17.00
CA MET A 235 10.36 5.71 -16.24
C MET A 235 10.42 4.51 -15.28
N PRO A 236 11.62 4.02 -14.94
CA PRO A 236 11.83 3.13 -13.81
C PRO A 236 11.34 3.72 -12.48
N MET A 237 11.00 2.83 -11.53
CA MET A 237 10.63 3.19 -10.17
C MET A 237 11.83 3.73 -9.39
N ASN A 238 12.06 5.04 -9.47
CA ASN A 238 13.07 5.76 -8.70
C ASN A 238 12.45 6.93 -7.92
N VAL A 239 13.23 7.57 -7.04
CA VAL A 239 12.74 8.69 -6.21
C VAL A 239 12.17 9.84 -7.05
N LYS A 240 12.75 10.14 -8.22
CA LYS A 240 12.25 11.19 -9.10
C LYS A 240 10.91 10.84 -9.74
N SER A 241 10.66 9.57 -10.08
CA SER A 241 9.36 9.12 -10.57
C SER A 241 8.25 9.36 -9.53
N VAL A 242 8.54 9.16 -8.24
CA VAL A 242 7.60 9.44 -7.13
C VAL A 242 7.33 10.95 -7.02
N VAL A 243 8.39 11.78 -7.07
CA VAL A 243 8.27 13.24 -7.06
C VAL A 243 7.42 13.73 -8.24
N ILE A 244 7.70 13.25 -9.46
CA ILE A 244 6.97 13.62 -10.69
C ILE A 244 5.50 13.22 -10.56
N TYR A 245 5.22 11.98 -10.11
CA TYR A 245 3.85 11.51 -9.90
C TYR A 245 3.06 12.44 -8.98
N LEU A 246 3.62 12.71 -7.79
CA LEU A 246 2.95 13.56 -6.81
C LEU A 246 2.81 15.01 -7.30
N ALA A 247 3.78 15.53 -8.05
CA ALA A 247 3.71 16.88 -8.63
C ALA A 247 2.62 17.03 -9.70
N ILE A 248 2.46 16.03 -10.58
CA ILE A 248 1.38 16.00 -11.59
C ILE A 248 0.02 16.04 -10.88
N VAL A 249 -0.17 15.22 -9.85
CA VAL A 249 -1.42 15.19 -9.06
C VAL A 249 -1.62 16.49 -8.27
N LEU A 250 -0.58 17.02 -7.64
CA LEU A 250 -0.66 18.26 -6.86
C LEU A 250 -1.05 19.46 -7.74
N ALA A 251 -0.56 19.50 -8.97
CA ALA A 251 -0.86 20.51 -9.97
C ALA A 251 -2.19 20.27 -10.71
N GLY A 252 -2.97 19.27 -10.33
CA GLY A 252 -4.30 19.00 -10.91
C GLY A 252 -4.27 18.45 -12.33
N TYR A 253 -3.21 17.73 -12.70
CA TYR A 253 -3.12 16.96 -13.94
C TYR A 253 -3.39 15.47 -13.67
N VAL A 254 -3.63 14.71 -14.75
CA VAL A 254 -3.90 13.27 -14.68
C VAL A 254 -2.63 12.50 -15.00
N VAL A 255 -2.19 11.63 -14.11
CA VAL A 255 -1.04 10.75 -14.38
C VAL A 255 -1.44 9.64 -15.35
N VAL A 256 -0.55 9.29 -16.28
CA VAL A 256 -0.66 8.08 -17.09
C VAL A 256 0.57 7.22 -16.85
N SER A 257 0.44 6.15 -16.08
CA SER A 257 1.57 5.26 -15.80
C SER A 257 1.78 4.27 -16.95
N ILE A 258 2.95 4.32 -17.59
CA ILE A 258 3.37 3.42 -18.66
C ILE A 258 4.57 2.61 -18.15
N ALA A 259 4.54 1.29 -18.35
CA ALA A 259 5.65 0.44 -17.93
C ALA A 259 6.86 0.65 -18.86
N ASP A 260 8.01 0.87 -18.23
CA ASP A 260 9.32 1.12 -18.85
C ASP A 260 9.87 -0.05 -19.71
N SER A 261 9.25 -1.23 -19.58
CA SER A 261 9.58 -2.42 -20.34
C SER A 261 8.87 -2.51 -21.70
N PHE A 262 7.83 -1.72 -21.94
CA PHE A 262 7.00 -1.83 -23.15
C PHE A 262 7.74 -1.49 -24.44
N ALA A 263 7.27 -2.09 -25.53
CA ALA A 263 7.72 -1.77 -26.88
C ALA A 263 7.15 -0.42 -27.34
N PRO A 264 7.77 0.27 -28.33
CA PRO A 264 7.28 1.56 -28.84
C PRO A 264 5.80 1.56 -29.27
N SER A 265 5.33 0.48 -29.90
CA SER A 265 3.92 0.35 -30.31
C SER A 265 2.95 0.30 -29.12
N GLU A 266 3.36 -0.34 -28.04
CA GLU A 266 2.59 -0.46 -26.79
C GLU A 266 2.55 0.87 -26.02
N ILE A 267 3.66 1.61 -26.01
CA ILE A 267 3.75 2.98 -25.48
C ILE A 267 2.81 3.89 -26.28
N SER A 268 2.94 3.89 -27.61
CA SER A 268 2.14 4.71 -28.53
C SER A 268 0.64 4.48 -28.35
N THR A 269 0.23 3.22 -28.20
CA THR A 269 -1.19 2.86 -28.00
C THR A 269 -1.73 3.46 -26.71
N ARG A 270 -0.98 3.40 -25.61
CA ARG A 270 -1.38 3.94 -24.30
C ARG A 270 -1.45 5.46 -24.32
N LEU A 271 -0.47 6.12 -24.92
CA LEU A 271 -0.45 7.58 -25.10
C LEU A 271 -1.66 8.08 -25.88
N LYS A 272 -2.06 7.35 -26.93
CA LYS A 272 -3.25 7.68 -27.74
C LYS A 272 -4.55 7.48 -26.95
N ILE A 273 -4.69 6.36 -26.24
CA ILE A 273 -5.88 6.06 -25.43
C ILE A 273 -6.07 7.09 -24.32
N SER A 274 -4.97 7.50 -23.66
CA SER A 274 -5.03 8.48 -22.57
C SER A 274 -5.02 9.94 -23.04
N ALA A 275 -4.86 10.17 -24.35
CA ALA A 275 -4.67 11.50 -24.94
C ALA A 275 -3.55 12.32 -24.25
N ALA A 276 -2.46 11.65 -23.87
CA ALA A 276 -1.33 12.26 -23.15
C ALA A 276 -0.77 13.48 -23.89
N ARG A 277 -0.56 14.58 -23.16
CA ARG A 277 -0.07 15.86 -23.69
C ARG A 277 1.43 16.06 -23.50
N ALA A 278 2.03 15.35 -22.56
CA ALA A 278 3.45 15.31 -22.31
C ALA A 278 3.84 13.94 -21.72
N ILE A 279 5.13 13.61 -21.73
CA ILE A 279 5.67 12.40 -21.14
C ILE A 279 6.97 12.69 -20.38
N PHE A 280 7.08 12.21 -19.14
CA PHE A 280 8.36 12.12 -18.44
C PHE A 280 9.02 10.78 -18.77
N THR A 281 10.31 10.82 -19.11
CA THR A 281 11.08 9.63 -19.44
C THR A 281 12.55 9.73 -19.03
N GLN A 282 13.30 8.66 -19.21
CA GLN A 282 14.75 8.61 -19.04
C GLN A 282 15.45 8.34 -20.37
N ASP A 283 16.70 8.78 -20.46
CA ASP A 283 17.57 8.49 -21.59
C ASP A 283 17.77 6.98 -21.79
N LEU A 284 18.03 6.27 -20.69
CA LEU A 284 18.34 4.84 -20.64
C LEU A 284 17.71 4.20 -19.40
N ILE A 285 17.55 2.87 -19.43
CA ILE A 285 17.37 2.05 -18.22
C ILE A 285 18.62 1.19 -18.08
N ILE A 286 19.17 1.17 -16.88
CA ILE A 286 20.26 0.27 -16.50
C ILE A 286 19.66 -0.76 -15.56
N ARG A 287 19.77 -2.05 -15.89
CA ARG A 287 19.28 -3.14 -15.03
C ARG A 287 20.23 -4.32 -15.14
N GLY A 288 20.96 -4.61 -14.07
CA GLY A 288 22.19 -5.43 -14.15
C GLY A 288 23.10 -4.94 -15.28
N ASP A 289 23.58 -5.84 -16.13
CA ASP A 289 24.47 -5.51 -17.25
C ASP A 289 23.74 -5.03 -18.53
N ARG A 290 22.41 -4.91 -18.50
CA ARG A 290 21.62 -4.53 -19.68
C ARG A 290 21.32 -3.05 -19.69
N ILE A 291 21.53 -2.43 -20.86
CA ILE A 291 21.17 -1.05 -21.14
C ILE A 291 20.02 -1.05 -22.14
N ILE A 292 18.92 -0.41 -21.78
CA ILE A 292 17.74 -0.27 -22.64
C ILE A 292 17.60 1.22 -23.02
N PRO A 293 17.58 1.57 -24.33
CA PRO A 293 17.47 2.96 -24.77
C PRO A 293 16.02 3.45 -24.69
N LEU A 294 15.58 3.84 -23.49
CA LEU A 294 14.17 4.18 -23.23
C LEU A 294 13.72 5.41 -24.01
N TYR A 295 14.50 6.48 -24.03
CA TYR A 295 14.14 7.68 -24.80
C TYR A 295 13.97 7.37 -26.30
N SER A 296 14.81 6.50 -26.87
CA SER A 296 14.65 6.07 -28.26
C SER A 296 13.29 5.42 -28.50
N ARG A 297 12.81 4.60 -27.55
CA ARG A 297 11.48 3.97 -27.65
C ARG A 297 10.35 4.98 -27.60
N VAL A 298 10.49 6.03 -26.78
CA VAL A 298 9.53 7.13 -26.68
C VAL A 298 9.46 7.94 -27.98
N VAL A 299 10.61 8.17 -28.62
CA VAL A 299 10.68 8.79 -29.95
C VAL A 299 10.02 7.91 -31.00
N ASP A 300 10.35 6.62 -31.04
CA ASP A 300 9.76 5.65 -31.99
C ASP A 300 8.23 5.47 -31.79
N ALA A 301 7.76 5.64 -30.54
CA ALA A 301 6.34 5.63 -30.21
C ALA A 301 5.59 6.88 -30.70
N GLN A 302 6.31 7.87 -31.25
CA GLN A 302 5.80 9.18 -31.64
C GLN A 302 5.08 9.88 -30.47
N ALA A 303 5.69 9.81 -29.30
CA ALA A 303 5.16 10.44 -28.10
C ALA A 303 5.05 11.97 -28.24
N PRO A 304 4.18 12.64 -27.44
CA PRO A 304 4.16 14.09 -27.33
C PRO A 304 5.49 14.63 -26.76
N VAL A 305 5.53 15.93 -26.41
CA VAL A 305 6.70 16.55 -25.77
C VAL A 305 7.21 15.69 -24.62
N ALA A 306 8.50 15.33 -24.69
CA ALA A 306 9.17 14.54 -23.69
C ALA A 306 10.03 15.41 -22.77
N ILE A 307 9.93 15.17 -21.47
CA ILE A 307 10.86 15.69 -20.47
C ILE A 307 11.80 14.54 -20.09
N VAL A 308 13.08 14.69 -20.44
CA VAL A 308 14.05 13.58 -20.44
C VAL A 308 15.07 13.74 -19.31
N MET A 309 15.12 12.73 -18.44
CA MET A 309 16.08 12.64 -17.35
C MET A 309 17.27 11.74 -17.70
N SER A 310 18.45 12.08 -17.21
CA SER A 310 19.63 11.19 -17.29
C SER A 310 19.56 10.12 -16.21
N ALA A 311 19.67 8.85 -16.61
CA ALA A 311 19.72 7.72 -15.69
C ALA A 311 20.95 7.73 -14.78
N LYS A 312 22.05 8.35 -15.21
CA LYS A 312 23.30 8.45 -14.45
C LYS A 312 23.42 9.75 -13.63
N GLY A 313 22.39 10.60 -13.64
CA GLY A 313 22.40 11.88 -12.92
C GLY A 313 23.37 12.93 -13.49
N SER A 314 24.02 12.66 -14.63
CA SER A 314 24.90 13.57 -15.35
C SER A 314 24.19 14.25 -16.53
N ASN A 315 24.88 15.13 -17.26
CA ASN A 315 24.33 15.70 -18.49
C ASN A 315 23.93 14.61 -19.49
N LEU A 316 22.86 14.86 -20.23
CA LEU A 316 22.42 13.98 -21.31
C LEU A 316 23.52 13.92 -22.38
N ASN A 317 23.97 12.71 -22.71
CA ASN A 317 24.96 12.48 -23.77
C ASN A 317 24.31 12.23 -25.14
N MET A 318 23.08 12.71 -25.33
CA MET A 318 22.30 12.50 -26.55
C MET A 318 21.60 13.78 -26.99
N LYS A 319 21.37 13.89 -28.30
CA LYS A 319 20.58 14.98 -28.88
C LYS A 319 19.09 14.64 -28.73
N LEU A 320 18.35 15.55 -28.11
CA LEU A 320 16.89 15.46 -28.03
C LEU A 320 16.24 15.86 -29.35
N ARG A 321 15.06 15.29 -29.63
CA ARG A 321 14.16 15.71 -30.71
C ARG A 321 13.71 17.16 -30.46
N ASP A 322 13.52 17.91 -31.54
CA ASP A 322 13.05 19.29 -31.46
C ASP A 322 11.73 19.38 -30.66
N GLY A 323 11.72 20.26 -29.65
CA GLY A 323 10.60 20.45 -28.72
C GLY A 323 10.71 19.65 -27.43
N ASP A 324 11.46 18.54 -27.39
CA ASP A 324 11.71 17.81 -26.14
C ASP A 324 12.67 18.61 -25.24
N ILE A 325 12.55 18.41 -23.93
CA ILE A 325 13.18 19.25 -22.91
C ILE A 325 14.03 18.35 -22.00
N SER A 326 15.26 18.75 -21.69
CA SER A 326 16.03 18.05 -20.66
C SER A 326 15.42 18.32 -19.28
N TRP A 327 15.54 17.38 -18.35
CA TRP A 327 15.09 17.57 -16.97
C TRP A 327 15.69 18.84 -16.32
N HIS A 328 16.96 19.12 -16.62
CA HIS A 328 17.65 20.31 -16.13
C HIS A 328 16.98 21.59 -16.66
N ASP A 329 16.80 21.69 -17.99
CA ASP A 329 16.18 22.87 -18.61
C ASP A 329 14.71 23.03 -18.18
N PHE A 330 14.01 21.94 -17.93
CA PHE A 330 12.64 21.94 -17.41
C PHE A 330 12.57 22.60 -16.03
N LEU A 331 13.45 22.22 -15.10
CA LEU A 331 13.49 22.82 -13.75
C LEU A 331 14.08 24.24 -13.75
N ASP A 332 15.01 24.53 -14.66
CA ASP A 332 15.67 25.84 -14.73
C ASP A 332 14.70 26.98 -15.05
N ARG A 333 13.58 26.69 -15.72
CA ARG A 333 12.49 27.64 -15.98
C ARG A 333 11.91 28.26 -14.72
N VAL A 334 12.01 27.56 -13.58
CA VAL A 334 11.39 27.94 -12.31
C VAL A 334 12.38 27.94 -11.14
N LYS A 335 13.69 28.01 -11.42
CA LYS A 335 14.74 27.98 -10.39
C LYS A 335 14.59 29.05 -9.30
N ASN A 336 13.98 30.19 -9.65
CA ASN A 336 13.68 31.29 -8.73
C ASN A 336 12.54 30.97 -7.74
N LEU A 337 11.76 29.92 -8.00
CA LEU A 337 10.68 29.43 -7.14
C LEU A 337 11.13 28.29 -6.21
N ARG A 338 12.42 27.92 -6.23
CA ARG A 338 12.95 26.87 -5.37
C ARG A 338 12.72 27.21 -3.89
N GLY A 339 12.09 26.28 -3.17
CA GLY A 339 11.76 26.45 -1.75
C GLY A 339 10.44 27.20 -1.50
N GLN A 340 9.76 27.70 -2.53
CA GLN A 340 8.42 28.27 -2.39
C GLN A 340 7.37 27.15 -2.40
N GLU A 341 6.36 27.30 -1.55
CA GLU A 341 5.22 26.39 -1.52
C GLU A 341 4.37 26.52 -2.77
N PHE A 342 4.00 25.40 -3.38
CA PHE A 342 3.06 25.36 -4.50
C PHE A 342 1.63 25.22 -3.95
N ALA A 343 0.74 26.12 -4.36
CA ALA A 343 -0.67 26.03 -4.00
C ALA A 343 -1.33 24.86 -4.74
N ALA A 344 -1.64 23.79 -3.99
CA ALA A 344 -2.29 22.60 -4.54
C ALA A 344 -3.59 22.93 -5.29
N VAL A 345 -3.80 22.29 -6.44
CA VAL A 345 -5.02 22.45 -7.24
C VAL A 345 -6.04 21.41 -6.78
N ASP A 346 -7.02 21.83 -6.00
CA ASP A 346 -8.10 20.95 -5.56
C ASP A 346 -9.03 20.59 -6.73
N GLN A 347 -9.48 19.34 -6.77
CA GLN A 347 -10.36 18.82 -7.81
C GLN A 347 -11.59 18.18 -7.20
N SER A 348 -12.70 18.18 -7.95
CA SER A 348 -13.87 17.39 -7.58
C SER A 348 -13.49 15.93 -7.43
N VAL A 349 -14.07 15.23 -6.44
CA VAL A 349 -13.85 13.78 -6.25
C VAL A 349 -14.21 12.93 -7.48
N GLU A 350 -14.98 13.46 -8.44
CA GLU A 350 -15.29 12.77 -9.69
C GLU A 350 -14.19 12.88 -10.75
N GLY A 351 -13.24 13.79 -10.54
CA GLY A 351 -12.07 13.99 -11.38
C GLY A 351 -11.17 12.77 -11.41
N PHE A 352 -10.39 12.66 -12.48
CA PHE A 352 -9.40 11.61 -12.64
C PHE A 352 -8.06 12.03 -12.06
N THR A 353 -7.39 11.11 -11.38
CA THR A 353 -6.02 11.34 -10.89
C THR A 353 -4.99 10.52 -11.65
N ASN A 354 -5.36 9.29 -12.01
CA ASN A 354 -4.45 8.38 -12.68
C ASN A 354 -5.20 7.50 -13.69
N ILE A 355 -4.55 7.21 -14.82
CA ILE A 355 -4.98 6.27 -15.85
C ILE A 355 -4.02 5.08 -15.80
N LEU A 356 -4.54 3.94 -15.32
CA LEU A 356 -3.81 2.67 -15.27
C LEU A 356 -4.32 1.71 -16.34
N PHE A 357 -3.41 0.97 -16.95
CA PHE A 357 -3.71 -0.04 -17.97
C PHE A 357 -3.54 -1.45 -17.39
N SER A 358 -4.61 -2.24 -17.38
CA SER A 358 -4.54 -3.68 -17.07
C SER A 358 -4.61 -4.53 -18.33
N SER A 359 -3.90 -5.66 -18.36
CA SER A 359 -4.05 -6.67 -19.42
C SER A 359 -5.40 -7.37 -19.31
N GLY A 360 -6.27 -7.18 -20.31
CA GLY A 360 -7.48 -7.99 -20.48
C GLY A 360 -7.12 -9.35 -21.11
N THR A 361 -7.80 -10.42 -20.70
CA THR A 361 -7.52 -11.81 -21.16
C THR A 361 -8.01 -12.11 -22.59
N THR A 362 -8.78 -11.23 -23.21
CA THR A 362 -9.25 -11.40 -24.60
C THR A 362 -8.37 -10.59 -25.55
N GLY A 363 -7.58 -11.29 -26.39
CA GLY A 363 -6.53 -10.77 -27.28
C GLY A 363 -6.94 -9.81 -28.40
N ASN A 364 -8.08 -9.10 -28.28
CA ASN A 364 -8.44 -7.96 -29.11
C ASN A 364 -8.56 -6.71 -28.22
N LEU A 365 -7.50 -5.90 -28.18
CA LEU A 365 -7.48 -4.43 -27.89
C LEU A 365 -8.39 -3.89 -26.77
N GLY A 366 -8.80 -4.70 -25.80
CA GLY A 366 -9.60 -4.30 -24.66
C GLY A 366 -8.72 -3.98 -23.47
N PHE A 367 -7.94 -2.89 -23.53
CA PHE A 367 -7.39 -2.34 -22.30
C PHE A 367 -8.56 -1.88 -21.44
N ARG A 368 -8.71 -2.42 -20.22
CA ARG A 368 -9.50 -1.72 -19.22
C ARG A 368 -8.67 -0.51 -18.80
N VAL A 369 -9.13 0.66 -19.23
CA VAL A 369 -8.67 1.91 -18.64
C VAL A 369 -9.29 1.97 -17.26
N VAL A 370 -8.48 1.74 -16.24
CA VAL A 370 -8.86 2.07 -14.87
C VAL A 370 -8.46 3.52 -14.69
N ALA A 371 -9.40 4.42 -15.01
CA ALA A 371 -9.28 5.78 -14.59
C ALA A 371 -9.61 5.81 -13.10
N VAL A 372 -8.59 5.97 -12.27
CA VAL A 372 -8.73 6.09 -10.82
C VAL A 372 -9.35 7.46 -10.57
N LYS A 373 -10.63 7.43 -10.19
CA LYS A 373 -11.30 8.59 -9.64
C LYS A 373 -10.79 8.86 -8.22
N LEU A 374 -10.99 10.08 -7.77
CA LEU A 374 -10.52 10.53 -6.46
C LEU A 374 -11.28 9.92 -5.27
N HIS A 375 -12.41 9.25 -5.50
CA HIS A 375 -13.24 8.60 -4.50
C HIS A 375 -13.14 7.08 -4.48
#